data_AF-A0A7J2H7D2-F1
#
_entry.id   AF-A0A7J2H7D2-F1
#
_cell.length_a   1.000
_cell.length_b   1.000
_cell.length_c   1.000
_cell.angle_alpha   90.00
_cell.angle_beta   90.00
_cell.angle_gamma   90.00
#
_symmetry.space_group_name_H-M   'P 1'
#
loop_
_entity.id
_entity.type
_entity.pdbx_description
1 polymer ?
#
loop_
_entity_poly.entity_id
_entity_poly.type
_entity_poly.pdbx_seq_one_letter_code
_entity_poly.pdbx_strand_id
1 'polypeptide(L)' 'PINMLNSLKQVQEVVTLYCATANPVEVIVAETEQGRAVLGVVDGYKPLGVEDDAKARERMEFLRKIGYKRGL' A
#
# COMPACT_ATOMS: atom_id res chain seq x y z
N PRO A 1 -6.39 -5.60 2.02
CA PRO A 1 -5.61 -5.85 0.78
C PRO A 1 -4.86 -7.18 0.75
N ILE A 2 -4.05 -7.48 1.77
CA ILE A 2 -3.07 -8.58 1.77
C ILE A 2 -3.62 -9.97 1.38
N ASN A 3 -4.89 -10.27 1.70
CA ASN A 3 -5.49 -11.58 1.43
C ASN A 3 -5.73 -11.87 -0.06
N MET A 4 -5.85 -10.84 -0.89
CA MET A 4 -6.27 -10.97 -2.31
C MET A 4 -5.21 -10.53 -3.32
N LEU A 5 -4.16 -9.82 -2.85
CA LEU A 5 -3.18 -9.20 -3.74
C LEU A 5 -2.47 -10.22 -4.63
N ASN A 6 -2.16 -11.41 -4.12
CA ASN A 6 -1.47 -12.44 -4.91
C ASN A 6 -2.39 -13.01 -5.98
N SER A 7 -3.66 -13.25 -5.67
CA SER A 7 -4.64 -13.73 -6.65
C SER A 7 -4.81 -12.74 -7.79
N LEU A 8 -4.91 -11.44 -7.49
CA LEU A 8 -5.00 -10.40 -8.53
C LEU A 8 -3.75 -10.32 -9.41
N LYS A 9 -2.56 -10.40 -8.80
CA LYS A 9 -1.27 -10.39 -9.53
C LYS A 9 -1.09 -11.62 -10.44
N GLN A 10 -1.80 -12.71 -10.17
CA GLN A 10 -1.70 -13.95 -10.94
C GLN A 10 -2.67 -14.02 -12.12
N VAL A 11 -3.62 -13.09 -12.22
CA VAL A 11 -4.52 -12.99 -13.38
C VAL A 11 -3.71 -12.56 -14.61
N GLN A 12 -3.84 -13.31 -15.71
CA GLN A 12 -3.00 -13.11 -16.91
C GLN A 12 -3.19 -11.73 -17.55
N GLU A 13 -4.40 -11.17 -17.45
CA GLU A 13 -4.78 -9.89 -18.02
C GLU A 13 -4.41 -8.69 -17.11
N VAL A 14 -4.01 -8.93 -15.86
CA VAL A 14 -3.63 -7.86 -14.95
C VAL A 14 -2.21 -7.41 -15.23
N VAL A 15 -2.06 -6.20 -15.79
CA VAL A 15 -0.76 -5.62 -16.15
C VAL A 15 -0.04 -5.03 -14.93
N THR A 16 -0.74 -4.30 -14.08
CA THR A 16 -0.17 -3.61 -12.90
C THR A 16 -1.26 -3.26 -11.90
N LEU A 17 -0.90 -3.26 -10.61
CA LEU A 17 -1.73 -2.74 -9.52
C LEU A 17 -1.09 -1.45 -8.99
N TYR A 18 -1.78 -0.32 -9.10
CA TYR A 18 -1.24 0.97 -8.69
C TYR A 18 -1.29 1.22 -7.17
N CYS A 19 -2.40 0.87 -6.52
CA CYS A 19 -2.61 1.12 -5.10
C CYS A 19 -3.51 0.06 -4.48
N ALA A 20 -3.29 -0.27 -3.21
CA ALA A 20 -4.15 -1.16 -2.44
C ALA A 20 -4.06 -0.82 -0.94
N THR A 21 -4.84 0.18 -0.52
CA THR A 21 -4.76 0.80 0.80
C THR A 21 -6.15 1.06 1.40
N ALA A 22 -6.19 1.48 2.66
CA ALA A 22 -7.37 2.04 3.32
C ALA A 22 -7.21 3.54 3.65
N ASN A 23 -6.07 4.14 3.28
CA ASN A 23 -5.80 5.56 3.43
C ASN A 23 -6.64 6.39 2.43
N PRO A 24 -6.73 7.73 2.60
CA PRO A 24 -7.13 8.63 1.52
C PRO A 24 -6.23 8.43 0.29
N VAL A 25 -6.84 8.38 -0.90
CA VAL A 25 -6.12 8.14 -2.17
C VAL A 25 -6.51 9.18 -3.21
N GLU A 26 -5.50 9.68 -3.91
CA GLU A 26 -5.66 10.48 -5.13
C GLU A 26 -4.97 9.77 -6.30
N VAL A 27 -5.53 9.92 -7.51
CA VAL A 27 -4.94 9.39 -8.75
C VAL A 27 -4.47 10.55 -9.61
N ILE A 28 -3.20 10.54 -9.98
CA ILE A 28 -2.62 11.54 -10.89
C ILE A 28 -2.91 11.08 -12.32
N VAL A 29 -3.71 11.86 -13.02
CA VAL A 29 -4.13 11.57 -14.40
C VAL A 29 -3.55 12.61 -15.33
N ALA A 30 -2.88 12.16 -16.40
CA ALA A 30 -2.55 13.00 -17.54
C ALA A 30 -3.63 12.86 -18.61
N GLU A 31 -3.98 13.97 -19.24
CA GLU A 31 -4.87 14.02 -20.39
C GLU A 31 -4.09 14.52 -21.61
N THR A 32 -4.28 13.85 -22.75
CA THR A 32 -3.72 14.18 -24.06
C THR A 32 -4.85 14.33 -25.05
N GLU A 33 -4.55 14.76 -26.28
CA GLU A 33 -5.56 14.81 -27.36
C GLU A 33 -6.20 13.44 -27.64
N GLN A 34 -5.49 12.33 -27.38
CA GLN A 34 -6.01 10.98 -27.62
C GLN A 34 -6.83 10.44 -26.44
N GLY A 35 -6.52 10.81 -25.20
CA GLY A 35 -7.18 10.24 -24.02
C GLY A 35 -6.44 10.48 -22.72
N ARG A 36 -6.61 9.57 -21.75
CA ARG A 36 -6.06 9.72 -20.38
C ARG A 36 -5.13 8.58 -20.00
N ALA A 37 -4.13 8.91 -19.19
CA ALA A 37 -3.18 7.95 -18.61
C ALA A 37 -3.08 8.13 -17.09
N VAL A 38 -2.98 7.02 -16.36
CA VAL A 38 -2.64 7.02 -14.94
C VAL A 38 -1.13 7.18 -14.80
N LEU A 39 -0.68 8.31 -14.26
CA LEU A 39 0.74 8.57 -14.02
C LEU A 39 1.21 8.06 -12.66
N GLY A 40 0.32 8.00 -11.68
CA GLY A 40 0.65 7.57 -10.33
C GLY A 40 -0.50 7.75 -9.35
N VAL A 41 -0.22 7.44 -8.09
CA VAL A 41 -1.17 7.52 -6.98
C VAL A 41 -0.50 8.19 -5.79
N VAL A 42 -1.27 8.99 -5.07
CA VAL A 42 -0.91 9.50 -3.74
C VAL A 42 -1.64 8.63 -2.72
N ASP A 43 -0.91 7.80 -1.99
CA ASP A 43 -1.43 6.91 -0.95
C ASP A 43 -1.13 7.49 0.43
N GLY A 44 -2.12 8.16 1.01
CA GLY A 44 -2.00 8.81 2.31
C GLY A 44 -1.06 10.01 2.30
N TYR A 45 -0.21 10.10 3.32
CA TYR A 45 0.57 11.30 3.63
C TYR A 45 2.07 11.03 3.56
N LYS A 46 2.85 12.11 3.37
CA LYS A 46 4.32 12.05 3.39
C LYS A 46 4.84 11.57 4.78
N PRO A 47 5.99 10.88 4.82
CA PRO A 47 6.61 10.51 6.09
C PRO A 47 7.01 11.76 6.91
N LEU A 48 6.86 11.68 8.23
CA LEU A 48 7.20 12.76 9.16
C LEU A 48 8.59 12.58 9.82
N GLY A 49 9.21 11.42 9.67
CA GLY A 49 10.50 11.07 10.27
C GLY A 49 10.78 9.58 10.16
N VAL A 50 11.88 9.13 10.80
CA VAL A 50 12.28 7.72 10.86
C VAL A 50 11.83 7.11 12.20
N GLU A 51 11.45 5.84 12.20
CA GLU A 51 11.09 5.13 13.44
C GLU A 51 12.33 4.93 14.35
N ASP A 52 12.15 5.07 15.66
CA ASP A 52 13.14 4.75 16.68
C ASP A 52 12.94 3.33 17.22
N ASP A 53 13.84 2.86 18.09
CA ASP A 53 13.78 1.52 18.67
C ASP A 53 12.49 1.26 19.48
N ALA A 54 11.91 2.29 20.09
CA ALA A 54 10.67 2.15 20.86
C ALA A 54 9.47 1.93 19.92
N LYS A 55 9.37 2.71 18.84
CA LYS A 55 8.34 2.57 17.81
C LYS A 55 8.48 1.25 17.05
N ALA A 56 9.70 0.79 16.80
CA ALA A 56 9.94 -0.52 16.19
C ALA A 56 9.42 -1.67 17.08
N ARG A 57 9.64 -1.59 18.40
CA ARG A 57 9.07 -2.55 19.36
C ARG A 57 7.54 -2.51 19.37
N GLU A 58 6.95 -1.32 19.45
CA GLU A 58 5.50 -1.13 19.43
C GLU A 58 4.85 -1.74 18.18
N ARG A 59 5.42 -1.48 16.98
CA ARG A 59 4.94 -2.04 15.72
C ARG A 59 4.97 -3.57 15.74
N MET A 60 6.01 -4.19 16.28
CA MET A 60 6.12 -5.64 16.38
C MET A 60 5.14 -6.25 17.39
N GLU A 61 4.96 -5.61 18.54
CA GLU A 61 3.96 -6.00 19.54
C GLU A 61 2.54 -5.92 18.98
N PHE A 62 2.22 -4.86 18.25
CA PHE A 62 0.93 -4.72 17.57
C PHE A 62 0.68 -5.89 16.62
N LEU A 63 1.64 -6.22 15.74
CA LEU A 63 1.51 -7.34 14.79
C LEU A 63 1.28 -8.69 15.47
N ARG A 64 1.88 -8.90 16.65
CA ARG A 64 1.65 -10.10 17.48
C ARG A 64 0.26 -10.09 18.09
N LYS A 65 -0.18 -8.94 18.63
CA LYS A 65 -1.52 -8.76 19.21
C LYS A 65 -2.63 -9.02 18.20
N ILE A 66 -2.46 -8.58 16.94
CA ILE A 66 -3.43 -8.84 15.87
C ILE A 66 -3.21 -10.20 15.16
N GLY A 67 -2.32 -11.05 15.68
CA GLY A 67 -2.17 -12.45 15.26
C GLY A 67 -1.37 -12.68 13.98
N TYR A 68 -0.77 -11.64 13.39
CA TYR A 68 -0.01 -11.75 12.13
C TYR A 68 1.45 -12.17 12.32
N LYS A 69 1.97 -12.14 13.55
CA LYS A 69 3.31 -12.65 13.92
C LYS A 69 3.25 -13.45 15.22
N ARG A 70 4.14 -14.43 15.38
CA ARG A 70 4.30 -15.24 16.60
C ARG A 70 5.73 -15.08 17.15
N GLY A 71 5.93 -15.29 18.45
CA GLY A 71 7.24 -15.27 19.13
C GLY A 71 7.37 -14.25 20.27
N LEU A 72 8.41 -14.42 21.10
CA LEU A 72 8.88 -13.50 22.14
C LEU A 72 9.60 -12.29 21.53
#